data_AF-A0A838HCH5-F1
#
_entry.id   AF-A0A838HCH5-F1
#
_cell.length_a   1.000
_cell.length_b   1.000
_cell.length_c   1.000
_cell.angle_alpha   90.00
_cell.angle_beta   90.00
_cell.angle_gamma   90.00
#
_symmetry.space_group_name_H-M   'P 1'
#
loop_
_entity.id
_entity.type
_entity.pdbx_description
1 polymer ?
#
loop_
_entity_poly.entity_id
_entity_poly.type
_entity_poly.pdbx_seq_one_letter_code
_entity_poly.pdbx_strand_id
1 'polypeptide(L)'
;MVPGQRWDADDAVTQLYAVHYRSLVRLAALLVRHSGEAEEIVQDAFVALHGKWRRLRDPDMALPYLRRSIVNASRSAHRHH
;
A
#
# COMPACT_ATOMS: atom_id res chain seq x y z
N MET A 1 -17.96 -28.42 -4.41
CA MET A 1 -16.52 -28.06 -4.42
C MET A 1 -16.27 -27.22 -5.67
N VAL A 2 -16.22 -25.90 -5.55
CA VAL A 2 -16.03 -24.98 -6.70
C VAL A 2 -14.52 -24.69 -6.82
N PRO A 3 -13.89 -24.84 -7.99
CA PRO A 3 -12.46 -24.58 -8.15
C PRO A 3 -12.17 -23.07 -8.05
N GLY A 4 -11.31 -22.72 -7.09
CA GLY A 4 -10.41 -21.55 -7.05
C GLY A 4 -10.83 -20.28 -7.79
N GLN A 5 -11.80 -19.53 -7.24
CA GLN A 5 -11.94 -18.11 -7.55
C GLN A 5 -10.73 -17.39 -6.96
N ARG A 6 -9.66 -17.20 -7.75
CA ARG A 6 -8.69 -16.13 -7.50
C ARG A 6 -9.54 -14.86 -7.42
N TRP A 7 -9.69 -14.27 -6.24
CA TRP A 7 -10.14 -12.89 -6.16
C TRP A 7 -9.26 -12.09 -7.12
N ASP A 8 -9.87 -11.31 -8.02
CA ASP A 8 -9.09 -10.53 -8.96
C ASP A 8 -8.20 -9.57 -8.17
N ALA A 9 -7.01 -9.27 -8.70
CA ALA A 9 -6.09 -8.34 -8.06
C ALA A 9 -6.78 -7.03 -7.71
N ASP A 10 -7.68 -6.59 -8.58
CA ASP A 10 -8.48 -5.38 -8.42
C ASP A 10 -9.44 -5.47 -7.24
N ASP A 11 -10.16 -6.57 -7.06
CA ASP A 11 -11.11 -6.74 -5.95
C ASP A 11 -10.41 -6.74 -4.59
N ALA A 12 -9.28 -7.42 -4.51
CA ALA A 12 -8.53 -7.53 -3.27
C ALA A 12 -7.78 -6.22 -2.93
N VAL A 13 -7.20 -5.55 -3.93
CA VAL A 13 -6.60 -4.22 -3.75
C VAL A 13 -7.67 -3.19 -3.38
N THR A 14 -8.85 -3.23 -4.01
CA THR A 14 -10.00 -2.36 -3.68
C THR A 14 -10.44 -2.54 -2.23
N GLN A 15 -10.58 -3.79 -1.77
CA GLN A 15 -10.93 -4.07 -0.37
C GLN A 15 -9.85 -3.57 0.59
N LEU A 16 -8.58 -3.82 0.28
CA LEU A 16 -7.47 -3.37 1.10
C LEU A 16 -7.39 -1.84 1.17
N TYR A 17 -7.68 -1.16 0.06
CA TYR A 17 -7.79 0.28 -0.02
C TYR A 17 -8.93 0.80 0.87
N ALA A 18 -10.14 0.26 0.70
CA ALA A 18 -11.32 0.68 1.47
C ALA A 18 -11.12 0.55 2.98
N VAL A 19 -10.44 -0.52 3.42
CA VAL A 19 -10.22 -0.80 4.84
C VAL A 19 -9.04 0.01 5.41
N HIS A 20 -7.93 0.11 4.70
CA HIS A 20 -6.67 0.59 5.29
C HIS A 20 -6.19 1.96 4.85
N TYR A 21 -6.72 2.53 3.75
CA TYR A 21 -6.20 3.76 3.15
C TYR A 21 -6.03 4.90 4.18
N ARG A 22 -7.08 5.20 4.96
CA ARG A 22 -7.03 6.29 5.96
C ARG A 22 -5.99 6.05 7.06
N SER A 23 -5.83 4.79 7.49
CA SER A 23 -4.81 4.44 8.49
C SER A 23 -3.39 4.55 7.93
N LEU A 24 -3.20 4.22 6.65
CA LEU A 24 -1.92 4.31 5.97
C LEU A 24 -1.53 5.76 5.69
N VAL A 25 -2.49 6.62 5.30
CA VAL A 25 -2.27 8.07 5.17
C VAL A 25 -1.89 8.68 6.52
N ARG A 26 -2.58 8.31 7.61
CA ARG A 26 -2.19 8.75 8.97
C ARG A 26 -0.78 8.29 9.34
N LEU A 27 -0.41 7.05 9.02
CA LEU A 27 0.96 6.55 9.23
C LEU A 27 1.98 7.40 8.45
N ALA A 28 1.74 7.65 7.16
CA ALA A 28 2.63 8.46 6.34
C ALA A 28 2.73 9.91 6.84
N ALA A 29 1.60 10.52 7.22
CA ALA A 29 1.53 11.89 7.71
C ALA A 29 2.29 12.11 9.03
N LEU A 30 2.41 11.08 9.88
CA LEU A 30 3.27 11.13 11.07
C LEU A 30 4.76 11.12 10.74
N LEU A 31 5.11 10.68 9.52
CA LEU A 31 6.49 10.48 9.09
C LEU A 31 6.99 11.57 8.14
N VAL A 32 6.12 12.37 7.51
CA VAL A 32 6.50 13.42 6.53
C VAL A 32 6.15 14.82 7.01
N ARG A 33 6.78 15.84 6.40
CA ARG A 33 6.58 17.25 6.78
C ARG A 33 5.31 17.87 6.21
N HIS A 34 4.86 17.40 5.04
CA HIS A 34 3.73 17.96 4.33
C HIS A 34 2.62 16.91 4.16
N SER A 35 1.37 17.29 4.45
CA SER A 35 0.23 16.36 4.37
C SER A 35 -0.04 15.86 2.96
N GLY A 36 0.21 16.67 1.92
CA GLY A 36 0.05 16.25 0.52
C GLY A 36 1.00 15.11 0.13
N GLU A 37 2.22 15.13 0.67
CA GLU A 37 3.24 14.10 0.43
C GLU A 37 2.85 12.75 1.05
N ALA A 38 2.08 12.76 2.15
CA ALA A 38 1.59 11.55 2.78
C ALA A 38 0.61 10.78 1.88
N GLU A 39 -0.27 11.49 1.18
CA GLU A 39 -1.25 10.88 0.28
C GLU A 39 -0.58 10.29 -0.96
N GLU A 40 0.37 11.01 -1.55
CA GLU A 40 1.15 10.57 -2.72
C GLU A 40 1.93 9.29 -2.42
N ILE A 41 2.66 9.25 -1.30
CA ILE A 41 3.40 8.05 -0.86
C ILE A 41 2.48 6.83 -0.71
N VAL A 42 1.28 7.01 -0.16
CA VAL A 42 0.34 5.90 0.02
C VAL A 42 -0.22 5.46 -1.32
N GLN A 43 -0.57 6.39 -2.21
CA GLN A 43 -1.05 6.07 -3.56
C GLN A 43 0.00 5.28 -4.34
N ASP A 44 1.26 5.72 -4.34
CA ASP A 44 2.37 5.03 -4.99
C ASP A 44 2.60 3.62 -4.42
N ALA A 45 2.45 3.45 -3.10
CA ALA A 45 2.56 2.15 -2.47
C ALA A 45 1.44 1.18 -2.94
N PHE A 46 0.21 1.68 -3.12
CA PHE A 46 -0.90 0.89 -3.67
C PHE A 46 -0.67 0.53 -5.14
N VAL A 47 -0.17 1.46 -5.96
CA VAL A 47 0.21 1.19 -7.36
C VAL A 47 1.29 0.10 -7.42
N ALA A 48 2.32 0.20 -6.57
CA ALA A 48 3.39 -0.78 -6.50
C ALA A 48 2.91 -2.15 -6.02
N LEU A 49 1.95 -2.21 -5.08
CA LEU A 49 1.32 -3.44 -4.64
C LEU A 49 0.52 -4.10 -5.77
N HIS A 50 -0.30 -3.32 -6.48
CA HIS A 50 -1.12 -3.79 -7.59
C HIS A 50 -0.27 -4.46 -8.67
N GLY A 51 0.81 -3.79 -9.10
CA GLY A 51 1.76 -4.37 -10.08
C GLY A 51 2.48 -5.64 -9.59
N LYS A 52 2.56 -5.87 -8.27
CA LYS A 52 3.16 -7.08 -7.68
C LYS A 52 2.13 -8.13 -7.29
N TRP A 53 0.83 -7.85 -7.37
CA TRP A 53 -0.22 -8.71 -6.83
C TRP A 53 -0.16 -10.13 -7.37
N ARG A 54 0.02 -10.30 -8.69
CA ARG A 54 0.16 -11.62 -9.34
C ARG A 54 1.38 -12.42 -8.87
N ARG A 55 2.37 -11.75 -8.27
CA ARG A 55 3.60 -12.36 -7.73
C ARG A 55 3.55 -12.56 -6.21
N LEU A 56 2.56 -11.99 -5.51
CA LEU A 56 2.34 -12.33 -4.10
C LEU A 56 1.88 -13.78 -4.03
N ARG A 57 2.68 -14.62 -3.39
CA ARG A 57 2.32 -16.02 -3.09
C ARG A 57 1.25 -16.11 -1.99
N ASP A 58 1.16 -15.07 -1.16
CA ASP A 58 0.30 -14.99 0.01
C ASP A 58 -0.34 -13.58 0.05
N PRO A 59 -1.67 -13.45 -0.15
CA PRO A 59 -2.38 -12.17 -0.05
C PRO A 59 -2.25 -11.48 1.31
N ASP A 60 -2.03 -12.23 2.40
CA ASP A 60 -1.89 -11.66 3.74
C ASP A 60 -0.60 -10.84 3.88
N MET A 61 0.34 -10.99 2.94
CA MET A 61 1.56 -10.18 2.84
C MET A 61 1.33 -8.78 2.26
N ALA A 62 0.14 -8.48 1.73
CA ALA A 62 -0.16 -7.20 1.10
C ALA A 62 -0.11 -6.01 2.09
N LEU A 63 -0.75 -6.14 3.25
CA LEU A 63 -0.73 -5.07 4.27
C LEU A 63 0.68 -4.85 4.88
N PRO A 64 1.43 -5.89 5.28
CA PRO A 64 2.83 -5.74 5.68
C PRO A 64 3.69 -5.09 4.58
N TYR A 65 3.48 -5.45 3.32
CA TYR A 65 4.18 -4.85 2.18
C TYR A 65 3.89 -3.35 2.06
N LEU A 66 2.61 -2.94 2.16
CA LEU A 66 2.22 -1.52 2.12
C LEU A 66 2.87 -0.72 3.24
N ARG A 67 2.75 -1.19 4.48
CA ARG A 67 3.35 -0.52 5.65
C ARG A 67 4.86 -0.33 5.49
N ARG A 68 5.56 -1.37 5.03
CA ARG A 68 7.01 -1.30 4.77
C ARG A 68 7.34 -0.30 3.67
N SER A 69 6.60 -0.34 2.55
CA SER A 69 6.82 0.54 1.40
C SER A 69 6.63 2.01 1.78
N ILE A 70 5.57 2.31 2.52
CA ILE A 70 5.26 3.66 3.02
C ILE A 70 6.38 4.17 3.94
N VAL A 71 6.79 3.40 4.94
CA VAL A 71 7.87 3.81 5.87
C VAL A 71 9.18 4.08 5.10
N ASN A 72 9.52 3.23 4.13
CA ASN A 72 10.73 3.41 3.33
C ASN A 72 10.66 4.67 2.46
N ALA A 73 9.53 4.91 1.80
CA ALA A 73 9.29 6.08 0.96
C ALA A 73 9.31 7.36 1.79
N SER A 74 8.60 7.41 2.92
CA SER A 74 8.63 8.55 3.85
C SER A 74 10.05 8.84 4.33
N ARG A 75 10.88 7.83 4.62
CA ARG A 75 12.30 8.06 4.99
C ARG A 75 13.14 8.56 3.81
N SER A 76 12.78 8.22 2.57
CA SER A 76 13.51 8.67 1.37
C SER A 76 13.21 10.12 1.04
N ALA A 77 11.96 10.58 1.23
CA ALA A 77 11.58 11.97 1.12
C ALA A 77 12.53 12.89 1.91
N HIS A 78 12.85 12.53 3.16
CA HIS A 78 13.78 13.31 4.00
C HIS A 78 15.24 13.35 3.51
N ARG A 79 15.63 12.48 2.58
CA ARG A 79 17.02 12.39 2.07
C ARG A 79 17.25 13.15 0.78
N HIS A 80 16.17 13.44 0.03
CA HIS A 80 16.24 14.10 -1.27
C HIS A 80 15.81 15.58 -1.22
N HIS A 81 15.50 16.07 -0.02
CA HIS A 81 15.29 17.48 0.32
C HIS A 81 16.52 18.02 1.08
#